data_AF-A0A963FIF1-F1
#
_entry.id   AF-A0A963FIF1-F1
#
_cell.length_a   1.000
_cell.length_b   1.000
_cell.length_c   1.000
_cell.angle_alpha   90.00
_cell.angle_beta   90.00
_cell.angle_gamma   90.00
#
_symmetry.space_group_name_H-M   'P 1'
#
loop_
_entity.id
_entity.type
_entity.pdbx_description
1 polymer ?
#
loop_
_entity_poly.entity_id
_entity_poly.type
_entity_poly.pdbx_seq_one_letter_code
_entity_poly.pdbx_strand_id
1 'polypeptide(L)'
;MASERPVVELPLGEPAAKPVDLIVVGRVSGVHGVRGWIKVYSETEPRENIFHYRPWYLLRRGECRRVEVSEGRVQGKGLVGHVQGCDDRDLAQRLIGATIGVSRAQFEPLDEGEYYWTDLEGLRVENREGVDLGVVDHLFETGANDVMVVRGERERLIPYLPEQVILQVNLEQRSIQVDWDPDF
;
A
#
# COMPACT_ATOMS: atom_id res chain seq x y z
N MET A 1 -33.13 -21.92 -13.48
CA MET A 1 -31.83 -22.50 -13.89
C MET A 1 -30.77 -21.44 -13.65
N ALA A 2 -30.01 -21.56 -12.56
CA ALA A 2 -28.92 -20.64 -12.28
C ALA A 2 -27.82 -20.91 -13.30
N SER A 3 -27.53 -19.91 -14.14
CA SER A 3 -26.41 -19.94 -15.08
C SER A 3 -25.12 -19.92 -14.26
N GLU A 4 -24.54 -21.11 -14.03
CA GLU A 4 -23.15 -21.24 -13.60
C GLU A 4 -22.29 -20.64 -14.72
N ARG A 5 -21.86 -19.39 -14.52
CA ARG A 5 -20.85 -18.78 -15.40
C ARG A 5 -19.60 -19.67 -15.33
N PRO A 6 -19.06 -20.12 -16.48
CA PRO A 6 -17.90 -21.00 -16.49
C PRO A 6 -16.76 -20.40 -15.67
N VAL A 7 -16.05 -21.27 -14.93
CA VAL A 7 -14.86 -20.90 -14.18
C VAL A 7 -13.79 -20.49 -15.17
N VAL A 8 -13.52 -19.20 -15.27
CA VAL A 8 -12.49 -18.67 -16.17
C VAL A 8 -11.19 -18.56 -15.37
N GLU A 9 -10.32 -19.56 -15.51
CA GLU A 9 -8.94 -19.52 -15.02
C GLU A 9 -8.20 -18.29 -15.57
N LEU A 10 -7.22 -17.79 -14.81
CA LEU A 10 -6.36 -16.72 -15.31
C LEU A 10 -5.48 -17.26 -16.46
N PRO A 11 -5.57 -16.70 -17.68
CA PRO A 11 -4.88 -17.27 -18.84
C PRO A 11 -3.38 -16.95 -18.90
N LEU A 12 -2.90 -16.04 -18.07
CA LEU A 12 -1.60 -15.39 -18.23
C LEU A 12 -0.81 -15.39 -16.94
N GLY A 13 0.51 -15.36 -17.09
CA GLY A 13 1.44 -15.46 -15.97
C GLY A 13 1.68 -16.89 -15.52
N GLU A 14 2.74 -17.04 -14.73
CA GLU A 14 3.11 -18.30 -14.12
C GLU A 14 2.28 -18.51 -12.84
N PRO A 15 1.77 -19.72 -12.59
CA PRO A 15 1.21 -20.05 -11.28
C PRO A 15 2.23 -19.75 -10.19
N ALA A 16 1.82 -18.99 -9.17
CA ALA A 16 2.68 -18.60 -8.07
C ALA A 16 1.99 -18.87 -6.74
N ALA A 17 2.78 -19.16 -5.71
CA ALA A 17 2.29 -19.04 -4.35
C ALA A 17 2.00 -17.56 -4.06
N LYS A 18 0.90 -17.29 -3.35
CA LYS A 18 0.62 -15.94 -2.86
C LYS A 18 1.74 -15.54 -1.87
N PRO A 19 2.46 -14.42 -2.08
CA PRO A 19 3.38 -13.89 -1.09
C PRO A 19 2.69 -13.66 0.26
N VAL A 20 3.43 -13.90 1.34
CA VAL A 20 2.91 -13.77 2.72
C VAL A 20 2.63 -12.30 3.07
N ASP A 21 3.39 -11.41 2.46
CA ASP A 21 3.42 -9.96 2.61
C ASP A 21 2.70 -9.22 1.46
N LEU A 22 1.77 -9.91 0.77
CA LEU A 22 1.12 -9.33 -0.41
C LEU A 22 0.17 -8.18 -0.02
N ILE A 23 0.42 -7.00 -0.57
CA ILE A 23 -0.43 -5.82 -0.46
C ILE A 23 -1.29 -5.70 -1.71
N VAL A 24 -2.61 -5.50 -1.52
CA VAL A 24 -3.52 -5.20 -2.64
C VAL A 24 -3.40 -3.73 -2.98
N VAL A 25 -3.13 -3.44 -4.26
CA VAL A 25 -2.92 -2.07 -4.75
C VAL A 25 -3.91 -1.67 -5.86
N GLY A 26 -4.80 -2.58 -6.24
CA GLY A 26 -5.82 -2.28 -7.23
C GLY A 26 -6.50 -3.52 -7.81
N ARG A 27 -7.18 -3.32 -8.94
CA ARG A 27 -7.91 -4.37 -9.64
C ARG A 27 -8.04 -4.10 -11.15
N VAL A 28 -8.21 -5.18 -11.90
CA VAL A 28 -8.56 -5.10 -13.32
C VAL A 28 -10.05 -4.81 -13.46
N SER A 29 -10.39 -3.63 -13.97
CA SER A 29 -11.78 -3.14 -14.04
C SER A 29 -12.45 -3.37 -15.41
N GLY A 30 -11.68 -3.68 -16.45
CA GLY A 30 -12.22 -3.89 -17.79
C GLY A 30 -11.14 -4.09 -18.84
N VAL A 31 -11.56 -4.08 -20.11
CA VAL A 31 -10.67 -4.15 -21.28
C VAL A 31 -10.60 -2.78 -21.96
N HIS A 32 -9.44 -2.48 -22.55
CA HIS A 32 -9.19 -1.32 -23.38
C HIS A 32 -8.79 -1.77 -24.80
N GLY A 33 -9.59 -1.41 -25.81
CA GLY A 33 -9.30 -1.76 -27.21
C GLY A 33 -9.35 -3.27 -27.50
N VAL A 34 -8.57 -3.68 -28.52
CA VAL A 34 -8.54 -5.05 -29.05
C VAL A 34 -7.18 -5.74 -28.91
N ARG A 35 -6.12 -5.00 -28.57
CA ARG A 35 -4.74 -5.50 -28.44
C ARG A 35 -4.42 -5.94 -27.00
N GLY A 36 -5.42 -6.50 -26.32
CA GLY A 36 -5.32 -7.02 -24.96
C GLY A 36 -4.92 -6.04 -23.83
N TRP A 37 -5.02 -4.73 -24.03
CA TRP A 37 -4.87 -3.77 -22.94
C TRP A 37 -6.01 -3.89 -21.94
N ILE A 38 -5.71 -3.71 -20.65
CA ILE A 38 -6.67 -3.76 -19.56
C ILE A 38 -6.86 -2.38 -18.93
N LYS A 39 -8.09 -2.12 -18.45
CA LYS A 39 -8.37 -0.98 -17.59
C LYS A 39 -8.04 -1.35 -16.15
N VAL A 40 -7.33 -0.46 -15.47
CA VAL A 40 -6.84 -0.65 -14.10
C VAL A 40 -7.51 0.37 -13.20
N TYR A 41 -8.03 -0.09 -12.08
CA TYR A 41 -8.39 0.76 -10.95
C TYR A 41 -7.28 0.63 -9.92
N SER A 42 -6.58 1.73 -9.65
CA SER A 42 -5.49 1.78 -8.68
C SER A 42 -5.98 2.36 -7.36
N GLU A 43 -5.47 1.79 -6.27
CA GLU A 43 -5.64 2.27 -4.90
C GLU A 43 -4.35 2.93 -4.37
N THR A 44 -3.33 3.09 -5.22
CA THR A 44 -2.08 3.81 -4.89
C THR A 44 -2.30 5.32 -4.96
N GLU A 45 -1.46 6.08 -4.24
CA GLU A 45 -1.37 7.54 -4.35
C GLU A 45 0.10 7.92 -4.61
N PRO A 46 0.42 8.60 -5.73
CA PRO A 46 -0.42 8.82 -6.91
C PRO A 46 -0.90 7.53 -7.59
N ARG A 47 -2.05 7.58 -8.27
CA ARG A 47 -2.70 6.40 -8.89
C ARG A 47 -1.83 5.66 -9.91
N GLU A 48 -0.98 6.38 -10.66
CA GLU A 48 -0.10 5.76 -11.67
C GLU A 48 1.04 4.92 -11.08
N ASN A 49 1.36 5.08 -9.79
CA ASN A 49 2.44 4.34 -9.13
C ASN A 49 2.27 2.82 -9.20
N ILE A 50 1.03 2.34 -9.36
CA ILE A 50 0.75 0.91 -9.56
C ILE A 50 1.59 0.28 -10.69
N PHE A 51 1.97 1.05 -11.72
CA PHE A 51 2.76 0.55 -12.84
C PHE A 51 4.28 0.50 -12.58
N HIS A 52 4.74 1.08 -11.47
CA HIS A 52 6.14 1.02 -11.05
C HIS A 52 6.46 -0.28 -10.28
N TYR A 53 5.46 -0.91 -9.66
CA TYR A 53 5.65 -2.18 -8.96
C TYR A 53 5.67 -3.37 -9.91
N ARG A 54 6.73 -4.19 -9.85
CA ARG A 54 6.92 -5.38 -10.71
C ARG A 54 7.65 -6.50 -9.96
N PRO A 55 7.21 -7.76 -10.08
CA PRO A 55 6.01 -8.25 -10.78
C PRO A 55 4.70 -7.87 -10.08
N TRP A 56 3.58 -8.01 -10.80
CA TRP A 56 2.24 -8.06 -10.22
C TRP A 56 1.84 -9.50 -9.89
N TYR A 57 0.99 -9.66 -8.88
CA TYR A 57 0.31 -10.90 -8.55
C TYR A 57 -1.19 -10.71 -8.80
N LEU A 58 -1.72 -11.38 -9.82
CA LEU A 58 -3.15 -11.40 -10.10
C LEU A 58 -3.82 -12.49 -9.28
N LEU A 59 -4.76 -12.08 -8.42
CA LEU A 59 -5.54 -12.98 -7.58
C LEU A 59 -6.97 -13.10 -8.09
N ARG A 60 -7.46 -14.34 -8.23
CA ARG A 60 -8.85 -14.59 -8.59
C ARG A 60 -9.31 -15.96 -8.10
N ARG A 61 -10.40 -16.00 -7.31
CA ARG A 61 -11.07 -17.24 -6.85
C ARG A 61 -10.11 -18.31 -6.30
N GLY A 62 -9.07 -17.89 -5.57
CA GLY A 62 -8.08 -18.78 -4.96
C GLY A 62 -6.83 -19.05 -5.81
N GLU A 63 -6.84 -18.67 -7.09
CA GLU A 63 -5.65 -18.70 -7.95
C GLU A 63 -4.81 -17.44 -7.74
N CYS A 64 -3.49 -17.62 -7.77
CA CYS A 64 -2.51 -16.54 -7.82
C CYS A 64 -1.60 -16.78 -9.02
N ARG A 65 -1.50 -15.78 -9.90
CA ARG A 65 -0.55 -15.80 -11.02
C ARG A 65 0.36 -14.60 -10.97
N ARG A 66 1.66 -14.85 -11.08
CA ARG A 66 2.68 -13.83 -11.21
C ARG A 66 2.73 -13.37 -12.67
N VAL A 67 2.58 -12.07 -12.90
CA VAL A 67 2.61 -11.46 -14.24
C VAL A 67 3.57 -10.28 -14.28
N GLU A 68 4.15 -10.05 -15.45
CA GLU A 68 4.90 -8.84 -15.76
C GLU A 68 4.00 -7.86 -16.51
N VAL A 69 4.04 -6.58 -16.12
CA VAL A 69 3.35 -5.50 -16.84
C VAL A 69 4.35 -4.87 -17.79
N SER A 70 4.10 -4.96 -19.09
CA SER A 70 5.02 -4.41 -20.08
C SER A 70 4.90 -2.88 -20.15
N GLU A 71 3.67 -2.36 -20.14
CA GLU A 71 3.38 -0.93 -20.29
C GLU A 71 2.18 -0.50 -19.43
N GLY A 72 2.16 0.76 -19.02
CA GLY A 72 1.05 1.37 -18.28
C GLY A 72 1.01 2.87 -18.51
N ARG A 73 -0.20 3.44 -18.59
CA ARG A 73 -0.37 4.89 -18.75
C ARG A 73 -1.74 5.39 -18.29
N VAL A 74 -1.79 6.69 -18.02
CA VAL A 74 -3.04 7.42 -17.82
C VAL A 74 -3.79 7.54 -19.16
N GLN A 75 -5.08 7.23 -19.16
CA GLN A 75 -5.96 7.34 -20.32
C GLN A 75 -7.27 8.02 -19.89
N GLY A 76 -7.35 9.34 -20.14
CA GLY A 76 -8.48 10.16 -19.69
C GLY A 76 -8.56 10.18 -18.17
N LYS A 77 -9.69 9.74 -17.61
CA LYS A 77 -9.90 9.69 -16.15
C LYS A 77 -9.42 8.39 -15.48
N GLY A 78 -8.95 7.42 -16.26
CA GLY A 78 -8.57 6.09 -15.76
C GLY A 78 -7.15 5.69 -16.15
N LEU A 79 -6.77 4.47 -15.77
CA LEU A 79 -5.48 3.88 -16.09
C LEU A 79 -5.66 2.69 -17.03
N VAL A 80 -4.71 2.50 -17.93
CA VAL A 80 -4.64 1.33 -18.80
C VAL A 80 -3.26 0.71 -18.72
N GLY A 81 -3.20 -0.62 -18.68
CA GLY A 81 -1.96 -1.39 -18.63
C GLY A 81 -1.97 -2.54 -19.63
N HIS A 82 -0.78 -2.99 -20.00
CA HIS A 82 -0.57 -4.15 -20.84
C HIS A 82 0.20 -5.21 -20.06
N VAL A 83 -0.42 -6.37 -19.87
CA VAL A 83 0.22 -7.53 -19.24
C VAL A 83 0.96 -8.30 -20.31
N GLN A 84 2.21 -8.72 -20.05
CA GLN A 84 3.00 -9.46 -21.01
C GLN A 84 2.29 -10.76 -21.43
N GLY A 85 2.18 -10.98 -22.75
CA GLY A 85 1.46 -12.11 -23.35
C GLY A 85 -0.06 -11.90 -23.48
N CYS A 86 -0.60 -10.76 -23.05
CA CYS A 86 -2.00 -10.40 -23.22
C CYS A 86 -2.22 -9.67 -24.55
N ASP A 87 -2.14 -10.39 -25.67
CA ASP A 87 -2.07 -9.74 -26.99
C ASP A 87 -3.45 -9.55 -27.66
N ASP A 88 -4.52 -10.08 -27.06
CA ASP A 88 -5.89 -9.98 -27.58
C ASP A 88 -6.95 -9.62 -26.53
N ARG A 89 -8.11 -9.19 -27.02
CA ARG A 89 -9.26 -8.78 -26.21
C ARG A 89 -9.82 -9.90 -25.32
N ASP A 90 -9.82 -11.13 -25.81
CA ASP A 90 -10.45 -12.25 -25.12
C ASP A 90 -9.63 -12.64 -23.89
N LEU A 91 -8.31 -12.67 -24.01
CA LEU A 91 -7.37 -12.84 -22.90
C LEU A 91 -7.56 -11.73 -21.86
N ALA A 92 -7.60 -10.47 -22.29
CA ALA A 92 -7.80 -9.33 -21.39
C ALA A 92 -9.16 -9.41 -20.66
N GLN A 93 -10.21 -9.89 -21.34
CA GLN A 93 -11.54 -10.04 -20.75
C GLN A 93 -11.56 -11.07 -19.62
N ARG A 94 -10.73 -12.11 -19.72
CA ARG A 94 -10.58 -13.11 -18.66
C ARG A 94 -9.93 -12.57 -17.40
N LEU A 95 -9.13 -11.50 -17.51
CA LEU A 95 -8.48 -10.82 -16.37
C LEU A 95 -9.44 -9.91 -15.58
N ILE A 96 -10.61 -9.54 -16.14
CA ILE A 96 -11.55 -8.65 -15.46
C ILE A 96 -11.97 -9.21 -14.09
N GLY A 97 -11.87 -8.35 -13.08
CA GLY A 97 -12.17 -8.68 -11.69
C GLY A 97 -11.04 -9.36 -10.93
N ALA A 98 -9.88 -9.58 -11.56
CA ALA A 98 -8.67 -9.99 -10.84
C ALA A 98 -8.18 -8.84 -9.94
N THR A 99 -7.86 -9.17 -8.70
CA THR A 99 -7.19 -8.26 -7.77
C THR A 99 -5.71 -8.20 -8.11
N ILE A 100 -5.14 -7.00 -8.09
CA ILE A 100 -3.72 -6.76 -8.33
C ILE A 100 -3.05 -6.60 -6.97
N GLY A 101 -2.15 -7.52 -6.66
CA GLY A 101 -1.28 -7.44 -5.50
C GLY A 101 0.18 -7.26 -5.89
N VAL A 102 0.94 -6.70 -4.97
CA VAL A 102 2.38 -6.48 -5.05
C VAL A 102 2.98 -6.92 -3.71
N SER A 103 4.23 -7.39 -3.71
CA SER A 103 4.92 -7.73 -2.45
C SER A 103 5.24 -6.44 -1.70
N ARG A 104 5.14 -6.45 -0.37
CA ARG A 104 5.55 -5.31 0.47
C ARG A 104 7.00 -4.92 0.22
N ALA A 105 7.87 -5.87 -0.10
CA ALA A 105 9.27 -5.62 -0.45
C ALA A 105 9.47 -4.80 -1.75
N GLN A 106 8.41 -4.55 -2.53
CA GLN A 106 8.45 -3.71 -3.74
C GLN A 106 8.13 -2.24 -3.47
N PHE A 107 7.60 -1.94 -2.29
CA PHE A 107 7.63 -0.56 -1.81
C PHE A 107 9.09 -0.24 -1.48
N GLU A 108 9.47 1.03 -1.62
CA GLU A 108 10.75 1.46 -1.07
C GLU A 108 10.79 0.99 0.39
N PRO A 109 11.86 0.29 0.82
CA PRO A 109 12.01 0.01 2.23
C PRO A 109 11.89 1.36 2.92
N LEU A 110 10.98 1.44 3.88
CA LEU A 110 10.91 2.54 4.82
C LEU A 110 12.35 2.81 5.26
N ASP A 111 12.82 4.05 5.10
CA ASP A 111 14.16 4.42 5.59
C ASP A 111 14.24 4.02 7.08
N GLU A 112 15.42 3.73 7.61
CA GLU A 112 15.57 3.42 9.05
C GLU A 112 14.90 4.54 9.88
N GLY A 113 13.76 4.25 10.50
CA GLY A 113 12.98 5.24 11.26
C GLY A 113 11.64 5.65 10.64
N GLU A 114 11.29 5.18 9.44
CA GLU A 114 9.94 5.33 8.91
C GLU A 114 9.05 4.15 9.39
N TYR A 115 7.87 4.48 9.89
CA TYR A 115 6.90 3.53 10.44
C TYR A 115 5.53 3.80 9.86
N TYR A 116 4.72 2.76 9.67
CA TYR A 116 3.31 2.98 9.38
C TYR A 116 2.67 3.61 10.62
N TRP A 117 1.86 4.65 10.43
CA TRP A 117 1.21 5.34 11.55
C TRP A 117 0.38 4.39 12.42
N THR A 118 -0.25 3.38 11.82
CA THR A 118 -1.00 2.34 12.53
C THR A 118 -0.13 1.51 13.49
N ASP A 119 1.17 1.41 13.23
CA ASP A 119 2.11 0.68 14.08
C ASP A 119 2.55 1.55 15.28
N LEU A 120 2.40 2.88 15.18
CA LEU A 120 2.74 3.85 16.21
C LEU A 120 1.59 4.13 17.20
N GLU A 121 0.35 3.87 16.80
CA GLU A 121 -0.81 4.05 17.67
C GLU A 121 -0.72 3.17 18.92
N GLY A 122 -0.97 3.78 20.08
CA GLY A 122 -0.87 3.13 21.38
C GLY A 122 0.54 2.85 21.87
N LEU A 123 1.58 3.45 21.25
CA LEU A 123 2.92 3.47 21.83
C LEU A 123 3.02 4.56 22.91
N ARG A 124 3.82 4.30 23.95
CA ARG A 124 4.10 5.29 25.02
C ARG A 124 5.12 6.29 24.51
N VAL A 125 4.91 7.57 24.80
CA VAL A 125 5.79 8.65 24.36
C VAL A 125 6.50 9.25 25.56
N GLU A 126 7.83 9.30 25.52
CA GLU A 126 8.66 9.89 26.56
C GLU A 126 9.67 10.89 25.98
N ASN A 127 10.03 11.91 26.74
CA ASN A 127 11.05 12.86 26.31
C ASN A 127 12.48 12.36 26.62
N ARG A 128 13.50 13.15 26.26
CA ARG A 128 14.93 12.86 26.57
C ARG A 128 15.25 12.69 28.05
N GLU A 129 14.42 13.25 28.93
CA GLU A 129 14.58 13.18 30.38
C GLU A 129 13.83 11.98 31.00
N GLY A 130 13.14 11.19 30.18
CA GLY A 130 12.30 10.07 30.62
C GLY A 130 10.94 10.51 31.20
N VAL A 131 10.53 11.76 30.95
CA VAL A 131 9.20 12.25 31.32
C VAL A 131 8.16 11.63 30.40
N ASP A 132 7.16 10.98 31.00
CA ASP A 132 6.03 10.40 30.27
C ASP A 132 5.10 11.51 29.74
N LEU A 133 4.97 11.58 28.42
CA LEU A 133 4.10 12.54 27.74
C LEU A 133 2.71 11.95 27.45
N GLY A 134 2.55 10.63 27.59
CA GLY A 134 1.31 9.90 27.34
C GLY A 134 1.47 8.82 26.28
N VAL A 135 0.38 8.56 25.56
CA VAL A 135 0.33 7.55 24.50
C VAL A 135 -0.10 8.16 23.17
N VAL A 136 0.40 7.59 22.07
CA VAL A 136 -0.03 7.97 20.72
C VAL A 136 -1.50 7.58 20.54
N ASP A 137 -2.34 8.56 20.22
CA ASP A 137 -3.76 8.37 19.93
C ASP A 137 -3.98 8.11 18.43
N HIS A 138 -3.48 9.00 17.59
CA HIS A 138 -3.49 8.89 16.13
C HIS A 138 -2.46 9.85 15.51
N LEU A 139 -2.22 9.70 14.22
CA LEU A 139 -1.44 10.64 13.41
C LEU A 139 -2.32 11.22 12.29
N PHE A 140 -2.03 12.45 11.87
CA PHE A 140 -2.71 13.08 10.73
C PHE A 140 -1.77 13.97 9.93
N GLU A 141 -2.01 14.05 8.62
CA GLU A 141 -1.26 14.94 7.73
C GLU A 141 -1.73 16.39 7.88
N THR A 142 -0.77 17.33 7.90
CA THR A 142 -1.07 18.77 7.81
C THR A 142 -0.75 19.36 6.43
N GLY A 143 -0.28 18.54 5.48
CA GLY A 143 0.19 18.94 4.16
C GLY A 143 1.63 19.46 4.10
N ALA A 144 2.25 19.76 5.25
CA ALA A 144 3.68 20.08 5.36
C ALA A 144 4.46 18.96 6.07
N ASN A 145 4.05 18.63 7.29
CA ASN A 145 4.57 17.50 8.06
C ASN A 145 3.42 16.76 8.75
N ASP A 146 3.61 15.49 9.06
CA ASP A 146 2.63 14.74 9.84
C ASP A 146 2.68 15.19 11.29
N VAL A 147 1.55 15.08 11.98
CA VAL A 147 1.42 15.44 13.38
C VAL A 147 0.91 14.24 14.16
N MET A 148 1.67 13.88 15.20
CA MET A 148 1.35 12.83 16.15
C MET A 148 0.60 13.41 17.34
N VAL A 149 -0.61 12.90 17.57
CA VAL A 149 -1.43 13.28 18.72
C VAL A 149 -1.09 12.37 19.88
N VAL A 150 -0.63 12.97 20.98
CA VAL A 150 -0.26 12.25 22.20
C VAL A 150 -1.20 12.64 23.33
N ARG A 151 -1.84 11.66 23.96
CA ARG A 151 -2.76 11.85 25.10
C ARG A 151 -2.10 11.38 26.39
N GLY A 152 -1.88 12.32 27.31
CA GLY A 152 -1.45 12.05 28.69
C GLY A 152 -2.23 12.92 29.67
N GLU A 153 -1.53 13.57 30.61
CA GLU A 153 -2.14 14.59 31.48
C GLU A 153 -2.75 15.76 30.67
N ARG A 154 -2.17 16.05 29.51
CA ARG A 154 -2.69 16.95 28.48
C ARG A 154 -2.52 16.32 27.11
N GLU A 155 -3.32 16.79 26.15
CA GLU A 155 -3.15 16.47 24.74
C GLU A 155 -2.01 17.31 24.16
N ARG A 156 -1.13 16.68 23.38
CA ARG A 156 0.01 17.32 22.71
C ARG A 156 0.01 16.98 21.23
N LEU A 157 0.36 17.96 20.42
CA LEU A 157 0.53 17.83 18.97
C LEU A 157 2.02 17.88 18.66
N ILE A 158 2.62 16.72 18.44
CA ILE A 158 4.06 16.57 18.22
C ILE A 158 4.30 16.36 16.72
N PRO A 159 5.04 17.23 16.02
CA PRO A 159 5.42 17.01 14.63
C PRO A 159 6.21 15.71 14.49
N TYR A 160 5.81 14.86 13.54
CA TYR A 160 6.52 13.64 13.22
C TYR A 160 7.70 13.97 12.29
N LEU A 161 8.81 14.39 12.89
CA LEU A 161 10.07 14.70 12.20
C LEU A 161 11.15 13.73 12.66
N PRO A 162 11.47 12.69 11.88
CA PRO A 162 12.56 11.76 12.18
C PRO A 162 13.88 12.50 12.47
N GLU A 163 14.66 11.98 13.41
CA GLU A 163 15.97 12.48 13.87
C GLU A 163 15.98 13.88 14.54
N GLN A 164 14.95 14.70 14.32
CA GLN A 164 14.82 16.03 14.92
C GLN A 164 13.94 16.01 16.15
N VAL A 165 12.70 15.52 15.99
CA VAL A 165 11.70 15.44 17.07
C VAL A 165 11.52 14.00 17.51
N ILE A 166 11.46 13.05 16.57
CA ILE A 166 11.34 11.63 16.87
C ILE A 166 12.76 11.04 16.91
N LEU A 167 13.24 10.74 18.11
CA LEU A 167 14.62 10.31 18.34
C LEU A 167 14.77 8.80 18.21
N GLN A 168 13.79 8.06 18.73
CA GLN A 168 13.81 6.61 18.69
C GLN A 168 12.38 6.07 18.74
N VAL A 169 12.12 5.02 17.96
CA VAL A 169 10.89 4.22 18.06
C VAL A 169 11.30 2.79 18.36
N ASN A 170 10.68 2.21 19.38
CA ASN A 170 10.89 0.82 19.75
C ASN A 170 9.54 0.08 19.77
N LEU A 171 9.27 -0.66 18.70
CA LEU A 171 8.04 -1.43 18.57
C LEU A 171 7.97 -2.61 19.56
N GLU A 172 9.11 -3.20 19.93
CA GLU A 172 9.16 -4.30 20.89
C GLU A 172 8.82 -3.84 22.30
N GLN A 173 9.39 -2.70 22.73
CA GLN A 173 9.12 -2.08 24.03
C GLN A 173 7.86 -1.22 24.03
N ARG A 174 7.23 -1.06 22.86
CA ARG A 174 6.06 -0.22 22.62
C ARG A 174 6.25 1.23 23.07
N SER A 175 7.39 1.83 22.74
CA SER A 175 7.73 3.20 23.14
C SER A 175 8.30 4.04 22.00
N ILE A 176 8.16 5.36 22.14
CA ILE A 176 8.74 6.39 21.28
C ILE A 176 9.44 7.41 22.17
N GLN A 177 10.71 7.68 21.91
CA GLN A 177 11.46 8.76 22.53
C GLN A 177 11.45 10.00 21.63
N VAL A 178 11.12 11.16 22.21
CA VAL A 178 11.02 12.43 21.49
C VAL A 178 11.88 13.53 22.12
N ASP A 179 12.30 14.50 21.30
CA ASP A 179 12.83 15.79 21.77
C ASP A 179 11.68 16.78 21.89
N TRP A 180 10.98 16.75 23.02
CA TRP A 180 9.83 17.60 23.27
C TRP A 180 9.82 18.13 24.70
N ASP A 181 9.58 19.43 24.83
CA ASP A 181 9.44 20.09 26.13
C ASP A 181 8.07 19.69 26.74
N PRO A 182 8.04 19.09 27.95
CA PRO A 182 6.79 18.67 28.57
C PRO A 182 5.84 19.84 28.86
N ASP A 183 6.35 21.08 28.94
CA ASP A 183 5.62 22.30 29.26
C ASP A 183 4.95 23.00 28.07
N PHE A 184 5.30 22.60 26.85
CA PHE A 184 4.69 23.11 25.61
C PHE A 184 3.22 22.68 25.42
#